data_AF-A0A452XN01-F1
#
_entry.id   AF-A0A452XN01-F1
#
_cell.length_a   1.000
_cell.length_b   1.000
_cell.length_c   1.000
_cell.angle_alpha   90.00
_cell.angle_beta   90.00
_cell.angle_gamma   90.00
#
_symmetry.space_group_name_H-M   'P 1'
#
loop_
_entity.id
_entity.type
_entity.pdbx_description
1 polymer ?
#
loop_
_entity_poly.entity_id
_entity_poly.type
_entity_poly.pdbx_seq_one_letter_code
_entity_poly.pdbx_strand_id
1 'polypeptide(L)'
;GGWCRNLKSCASRQKSMLGSSHYMERQVEFAGMLSDDEDQNPDFHNWNKVKIRYCDGASFSGNVKDELQNGTKFFFRGQRIWEAVMDELLVKGLRHAKQVILASTTIPFDFLMDA
;
A
#
# COMPACT_ATOMS: atom_id res chain seq x y z
N GLY A 1 -6.62 -6.82 -3.36
CA GLY A 1 -5.65 -6.28 -4.33
C GLY A 1 -6.30 -6.06 -5.69
N GLY A 2 -5.53 -6.16 -6.78
CA GLY A 2 -5.98 -6.01 -8.17
C GLY A 2 -6.25 -4.57 -8.64
N TRP A 3 -6.68 -4.34 -9.88
CA TRP A 3 -6.95 -3.01 -10.46
C TRP A 3 -8.38 -2.92 -11.02
N CYS A 4 -8.92 -1.71 -11.18
CA CYS A 4 -10.16 -1.52 -11.92
C CYS A 4 -9.85 -1.43 -13.43
N ARG A 5 -10.76 -1.93 -14.29
CA ARG A 5 -10.50 -2.11 -15.73
C ARG A 5 -11.13 -1.03 -16.62
N ASN A 6 -12.10 -0.30 -16.07
CA ASN A 6 -12.83 0.78 -16.74
C ASN A 6 -13.46 1.69 -15.69
N LEU A 7 -13.87 2.89 -16.11
CA LEU A 7 -14.35 3.93 -15.20
C LEU A 7 -15.62 3.54 -14.44
N LYS A 8 -16.50 2.70 -15.00
CA LYS A 8 -17.64 2.11 -14.26
C LYS A 8 -17.17 1.24 -13.09
N SER A 9 -16.21 0.35 -13.33
CA SER A 9 -15.62 -0.48 -12.27
C SER A 9 -14.82 0.33 -11.26
N CYS A 10 -14.13 1.40 -11.69
CA CYS A 10 -13.40 2.30 -10.80
C CYS A 10 -14.35 3.10 -9.91
N ALA A 11 -15.50 3.56 -10.44
CA ALA A 11 -16.51 4.30 -9.67
C ALA A 11 -17.13 3.43 -8.56
N SER A 12 -17.39 2.16 -8.85
CA SER A 12 -17.83 1.20 -7.83
C SER A 12 -16.74 0.98 -6.78
N ARG A 13 -15.49 0.77 -7.22
CA ARG A 13 -14.35 0.51 -6.34
C ARG A 13 -14.02 1.67 -5.41
N GLN A 14 -14.17 2.92 -5.85
CA GLN A 14 -13.95 4.13 -5.04
C GLN A 14 -14.82 4.15 -3.76
N LYS A 15 -15.95 3.45 -3.76
CA LYS A 15 -16.88 3.31 -2.62
C LYS A 15 -16.54 2.11 -1.71
N SER A 16 -15.29 1.62 -1.76
CA SER A 16 -14.83 0.46 -1.00
C SER A 16 -13.45 0.70 -0.39
N MET A 17 -13.03 -0.18 0.52
CA MET A 17 -11.68 -0.14 1.12
C MET A 17 -10.53 -0.25 0.11
N LEU A 18 -10.79 -0.72 -1.11
CA LEU A 18 -9.81 -0.88 -2.18
C LEU A 18 -9.74 0.34 -3.13
N GLY A 19 -10.53 1.38 -2.88
CA GLY A 19 -10.57 2.60 -3.70
C GLY A 19 -10.65 3.89 -2.90
N SER A 20 -10.73 3.83 -1.56
CA SER A 20 -10.71 5.00 -0.70
C SER A 20 -10.29 4.62 0.73
N SER A 21 -9.41 5.44 1.31
CA SER A 21 -8.98 5.32 2.70
C SER A 21 -10.10 5.60 3.71
N HIS A 22 -11.21 6.23 3.30
CA HIS A 22 -12.37 6.42 4.19
C HIS A 22 -13.05 5.12 4.60
N TYR A 23 -12.94 4.07 3.78
CA TYR A 23 -13.53 2.76 4.05
C TYR A 23 -12.51 1.75 4.57
N MET A 24 -11.29 2.20 4.86
CA MET A 24 -10.22 1.36 5.37
C MET A 24 -10.34 1.21 6.90
N GLU A 25 -10.16 -0.02 7.39
CA GLU A 25 -10.00 -0.26 8.83
C GLU A 25 -8.81 0.52 9.41
N ARG A 26 -8.89 0.92 10.68
CA ARG A 26 -7.80 1.71 11.30
C ARG A 26 -6.57 0.87 11.66
N GLN A 27 -6.77 -0.43 11.85
CA GLN A 27 -5.74 -1.37 12.23
C GLN A 27 -5.77 -2.53 11.24
N VAL A 28 -4.60 -3.10 10.98
CA VAL A 28 -4.43 -4.27 10.12
C VAL A 28 -3.54 -5.23 10.89
N GLU A 29 -3.99 -6.48 11.01
CA GLU A 29 -3.21 -7.52 11.65
C GLU A 29 -1.98 -7.87 10.80
N PHE A 30 -0.87 -8.07 11.49
CA PHE A 30 0.37 -8.58 10.93
C PHE A 30 0.44 -10.07 11.22
N ALA A 31 0.57 -10.86 10.16
CA ALA A 31 0.57 -12.32 10.22
C ALA A 31 1.56 -12.89 9.20
N GLY A 32 1.90 -14.17 9.34
CA GLY A 32 2.91 -14.84 8.50
C GLY A 32 4.25 -14.10 8.55
N MET A 33 4.82 -13.74 7.40
CA MET A 33 6.10 -13.02 7.31
C MET A 33 6.09 -11.63 7.98
N LEU A 34 4.93 -11.04 8.25
CA LEU A 34 4.84 -9.80 9.03
C LEU A 34 4.64 -10.03 10.53
N SER A 35 4.42 -11.27 10.97
CA SER A 35 4.18 -11.56 12.39
C SER A 35 5.36 -11.16 13.27
N ASP A 36 5.08 -10.77 14.50
CA ASP A 36 6.06 -10.60 15.58
C ASP A 36 6.32 -11.92 16.34
N ASP A 37 5.53 -12.96 16.05
CA ASP A 37 5.68 -14.29 16.64
C ASP A 37 6.82 -15.06 15.94
N GLU A 38 7.86 -15.41 16.69
CA GLU A 38 9.05 -16.13 16.20
C GLU A 38 8.69 -17.52 15.64
N ASP A 39 7.69 -18.21 16.20
CA ASP A 39 7.26 -19.51 15.70
C ASP A 39 6.60 -19.41 14.32
N GLN A 40 6.00 -18.26 14.00
CA GLN A 40 5.38 -17.98 12.70
C GLN A 40 6.34 -17.28 11.72
N ASN A 41 7.28 -16.49 12.23
CA ASN A 41 8.19 -15.65 11.46
C ASN A 41 9.63 -15.74 12.02
N PRO A 42 10.27 -16.90 11.90
CA PRO A 42 11.58 -17.11 12.51
C PRO A 42 12.63 -16.14 11.96
N ASP A 43 12.51 -15.76 10.68
CA ASP A 43 13.50 -14.95 9.98
C ASP A 43 13.41 -13.44 10.29
N PHE A 44 12.19 -12.91 10.47
CA PHE A 44 11.95 -11.45 10.51
C PHE A 44 11.07 -10.98 11.67
N HIS A 45 10.80 -11.80 12.69
CA HIS A 45 9.95 -11.43 13.83
C HIS A 45 10.44 -10.17 14.56
N ASN A 46 11.74 -9.88 14.56
CA ASN A 46 12.33 -8.71 15.20
C ASN A 46 12.63 -7.53 14.24
N TRP A 47 12.26 -7.62 12.96
CA TRP A 47 12.46 -6.55 11.98
C TRP A 47 11.38 -5.46 12.11
N ASN A 48 11.68 -4.25 11.62
CA ASN A 48 10.65 -3.23 11.44
C ASN A 48 9.75 -3.59 10.25
N LYS A 49 8.44 -3.60 10.45
CA LYS A 49 7.45 -4.06 9.47
C LYS A 49 6.47 -2.95 9.12
N VAL A 50 6.25 -2.73 7.83
CA VAL A 50 5.32 -1.72 7.33
C VAL A 50 4.45 -2.32 6.23
N LYS A 51 3.14 -2.16 6.38
CA LYS A 51 2.14 -2.57 5.39
C LYS A 51 1.52 -1.34 4.74
N ILE A 52 1.83 -1.12 3.46
CA ILE A 52 1.28 0.01 2.70
C ILE A 52 -0.05 -0.40 2.12
N ARG A 53 -1.13 0.23 2.60
CA ARG A 53 -2.46 -0.02 2.07
C ARG A 53 -2.61 0.55 0.66
N TYR A 54 -3.35 -0.17 -0.17
CA TYR A 54 -3.50 0.12 -1.59
C TYR A 54 -4.93 0.58 -1.91
N CYS A 55 -5.08 1.76 -2.52
CA CYS A 55 -6.37 2.35 -2.88
C CYS A 55 -6.41 3.14 -4.19
N ASP A 56 -5.31 3.26 -4.94
CA ASP A 56 -5.33 4.01 -6.21
C ASP A 56 -6.01 3.23 -7.34
N GLY A 57 -6.16 1.90 -7.19
CA GLY A 57 -6.85 1.06 -8.17
C GLY A 57 -6.09 0.87 -9.49
N ALA A 58 -4.84 1.33 -9.57
CA ALA A 58 -3.98 1.33 -10.76
C ALA A 58 -2.55 0.86 -10.44
N SER A 59 -2.40 -0.05 -9.47
CA SER A 59 -1.14 -0.72 -9.13
C SER A 59 0.03 0.24 -8.85
N PHE A 60 -0.21 1.37 -8.19
CA PHE A 60 0.79 2.41 -7.95
C PHE A 60 1.41 3.07 -9.20
N SER A 61 0.87 2.84 -10.40
CA SER A 61 1.47 3.30 -11.67
C SER A 61 0.92 4.63 -12.19
N GLY A 62 -0.27 5.04 -11.75
CA GLY A 62 -0.92 6.26 -12.26
C GLY A 62 -0.35 7.56 -11.65
N ASN A 63 -0.34 8.64 -12.43
CA ASN A 63 0.01 10.00 -11.97
C ASN A 63 -0.93 11.08 -12.54
N VAL A 64 -2.19 10.73 -12.78
CA VAL A 64 -3.17 11.67 -13.31
C VAL A 64 -3.70 12.52 -12.16
N LYS A 65 -3.62 13.86 -12.32
CA LYS A 65 -4.03 14.81 -11.28
C LYS A 65 -5.51 14.63 -10.96
N ASP A 66 -6.34 14.61 -11.98
CA ASP A 66 -7.74 14.25 -11.88
C ASP A 66 -8.32 13.95 -13.26
N GLU A 67 -9.20 12.96 -13.31
CA GLU A 67 -10.06 12.71 -14.45
C GLU A 67 -11.51 12.92 -14.02
N LEU A 68 -12.27 13.64 -14.83
CA LEU A 68 -13.71 13.79 -14.63
C LEU A 68 -14.42 13.03 -15.74
N GLN A 69 -15.23 12.04 -15.36
CA GLN A 69 -16.10 11.36 -16.32
C GLN A 69 -17.52 11.30 -15.77
N ASN A 70 -18.47 11.86 -16.54
CA ASN A 70 -19.90 11.88 -16.19
C ASN A 70 -20.16 12.42 -14.78
N GLY A 71 -19.44 13.49 -14.39
CA GLY A 71 -19.54 14.10 -13.06
C GLY A 71 -18.81 13.35 -11.93
N THR A 72 -18.23 12.18 -12.19
CA THR A 72 -17.43 11.44 -11.20
C THR A 72 -15.95 11.78 -11.34
N LYS A 73 -15.31 12.16 -10.23
CA LYS A 73 -13.90 12.53 -10.18
C LYS A 73 -13.01 11.37 -9.72
N PHE A 74 -12.02 11.03 -10.52
CA PHE A 74 -11.05 9.98 -10.25
C PHE A 74 -9.65 10.55 -10.00
N PHE A 75 -8.89 9.88 -9.15
CA PHE A 75 -7.54 10.25 -8.77
C PHE A 75 -6.61 9.04 -8.89
N PHE A 76 -6.15 8.76 -10.10
CA PHE A 76 -5.14 7.72 -10.34
C PHE A 76 -3.75 8.25 -9.99
N ARG A 77 -3.44 8.29 -8.69
CA ARG A 77 -2.23 8.92 -8.12
C ARG A 77 -1.28 7.93 -7.47
N GLY A 78 -1.30 6.68 -7.93
CA GLY A 78 -0.43 5.62 -7.45
C GLY A 78 1.03 6.03 -7.30
N GLN A 79 1.61 6.66 -8.32
CA GLN A 79 3.02 7.07 -8.30
C GLN A 79 3.30 8.08 -7.18
N ARG A 80 2.42 9.05 -6.98
CA ARG A 80 2.57 10.07 -5.92
C ARG A 80 2.41 9.47 -4.53
N ILE A 81 1.54 8.47 -4.38
CA ILE A 81 1.39 7.75 -3.11
C ILE A 81 2.69 7.00 -2.82
N TRP A 82 3.26 6.33 -3.81
CA TRP A 82 4.55 5.64 -3.66
C TRP A 82 5.67 6.59 -3.25
N GLU A 83 5.84 7.70 -3.97
CA GLU A 83 6.84 8.74 -3.65
C GLU A 83 6.67 9.25 -2.21
N ALA A 84 5.44 9.63 -1.82
CA ALA A 84 5.16 10.12 -0.48
C ALA A 84 5.44 9.08 0.62
N VAL A 85 5.10 7.82 0.38
CA VAL A 85 5.37 6.75 1.35
C VAL A 85 6.88 6.51 1.48
N MET A 86 7.62 6.48 0.37
CA MET A 86 9.08 6.30 0.42
C MET A 86 9.76 7.45 1.17
N ASP A 87 9.37 8.69 0.90
CA ASP A 87 9.88 9.87 1.61
C ASP A 87 9.62 9.78 3.12
N GLU A 88 8.42 9.36 3.52
CA GLU A 88 8.07 9.18 4.93
C GLU A 88 8.87 8.05 5.58
N LEU A 89 9.00 6.90 4.91
CA LEU A 89 9.74 5.75 5.44
C LEU A 89 11.24 6.04 5.57
N LEU A 90 11.83 6.77 4.62
CA LEU A 90 13.23 7.23 4.70
C LEU A 90 13.52 7.97 5.99
N VAL A 91 12.62 8.86 6.42
CA VAL A 91 12.77 9.62 7.67
C VAL A 91 12.47 8.77 8.89
N LYS A 92 11.56 7.80 8.79
CA LYS A 92 11.15 6.92 9.90
C LYS A 92 12.11 5.77 10.21
N GLY A 93 13.18 5.59 9.44
CA GLY A 93 14.22 4.61 9.75
C GLY A 93 14.77 3.87 8.54
N LEU A 94 14.05 3.86 7.41
CA LEU A 94 14.49 3.17 6.20
C LEU A 94 15.86 3.66 5.71
N ARG A 95 16.21 4.94 5.94
CA ARG A 95 17.54 5.48 5.61
C ARG A 95 18.69 4.76 6.33
N HIS A 96 18.44 4.17 7.49
CA HIS A 96 19.45 3.54 8.33
C HIS A 96 19.38 2.01 8.29
N ALA A 97 18.36 1.43 7.64
CA ALA A 97 18.25 0.01 7.44
C ALA A 97 19.42 -0.50 6.58
N LYS A 98 20.09 -1.56 7.02
CA LYS A 98 21.15 -2.23 6.24
C LYS A 98 20.53 -3.17 5.21
N GLN A 99 19.37 -3.76 5.53
CA GLN A 99 18.64 -4.65 4.65
C GLN A 99 17.16 -4.28 4.60
N VAL A 100 16.62 -4.34 3.39
CA VAL A 100 15.21 -4.03 3.13
C VAL A 100 14.66 -5.08 2.18
N ILE A 101 13.56 -5.71 2.58
CA ILE A 101 12.79 -6.62 1.74
C ILE A 101 11.51 -5.90 1.36
N LEU A 102 11.28 -5.78 0.04
CA LEU A 102 10.02 -5.35 -0.53
C LEU A 102 9.26 -6.59 -1.01
N ALA A 103 8.15 -6.89 -0.35
CA ALA A 103 7.28 -8.03 -0.67
C ALA A 103 5.92 -7.57 -1.22
N SER A 104 5.30 -8.42 -2.04
CA SER A 104 3.95 -8.22 -2.57
C SER A 104 3.30 -9.56 -2.86
N THR A 105 2.02 -9.70 -2.52
CA THR A 105 1.26 -10.94 -2.74
C THR A 105 0.12 -10.77 -3.76
N THR A 106 -0.53 -9.59 -3.85
CA THR A 106 -1.53 -9.28 -4.90
C THR A 106 -1.83 -7.76 -5.05
N ILE A 107 -0.92 -6.91 -4.55
CA ILE A 107 -1.03 -5.43 -4.36
C ILE A 107 -1.92 -5.06 -3.16
N PRO A 108 -1.32 -5.06 -1.96
CA PRO A 108 -0.48 -3.97 -1.44
C PRO A 108 1.02 -4.32 -1.34
N PHE A 109 1.86 -3.35 -0.96
CA PHE A 109 3.31 -3.55 -0.71
C PHE A 109 3.58 -3.68 0.79
N ASP A 110 4.42 -4.64 1.14
CA ASP A 110 4.90 -4.87 2.51
C ASP A 110 6.42 -4.66 2.55
N PHE A 111 6.89 -3.86 3.50
CA PHE A 111 8.30 -3.61 3.75
C PHE A 111 8.71 -4.29 5.05
N LEU A 112 9.81 -5.03 4.99
CA LEU A 112 10.54 -5.50 6.16
C LEU A 112 11.91 -4.85 6.13
N MET A 113 12.27 -4.16 7.19
CA MET A 113 13.51 -3.42 7.33
C MET A 113 14.25 -3.95 8.56
N ASP A 114 15.53 -4.25 8.41
CA ASP A 114 16.30 -4.62 9.59
C ASP A 114 16.36 -3.46 10.60
N ALA A 115 16.53 -3.83 11.86
CA ALA A 115 16.66 -2.88 12.96
C ALA A 115 18.14 -2.54 13.23
#